data_AF-A0A957XD53-F1
#
_entry.id   AF-A0A957XD53-F1
#
_cell.length_a   1.000
_cell.length_b   1.000
_cell.length_c   1.000
_cell.angle_alpha   90.00
_cell.angle_beta   90.00
_cell.angle_gamma   90.00
#
_symmetry.space_group_name_H-M   'P 1'
#
loop_
_entity.id
_entity.type
_entity.pdbx_description
1 polymer ?
#
loop_
_entity_poly.entity_id
_entity_poly.type
_entity_poly.pdbx_seq_one_letter_code
_entity_poly.pdbx_strand_id
1 'polypeptide(L)'
;MQLTIDIQSSAELLGTSPESFLEFAAREKIEGLIKLNGDWRVSIFTLAKLLDTSPEILLELLEDHALGQQLDEIDTDEFFEAEAGAQIYQSYLSES
;
A
#
# COMPACT_ATOMS: atom_id res chain seq x y z
N MET A 1 3.91 5.94 -12.90
CA MET A 1 3.13 5.83 -11.65
C MET A 1 1.66 5.92 -11.97
N GLN A 2 0.85 5.05 -11.37
CA GLN A 2 -0.59 5.10 -11.49
C GLN A 2 -1.14 6.03 -10.39
N LEU A 3 -1.73 7.17 -10.77
CA LEU A 3 -2.25 8.18 -9.83
C LEU A 3 -3.69 7.90 -9.39
N THR A 4 -4.05 6.62 -9.33
CA THR A 4 -5.38 6.15 -8.97
C THR A 4 -5.27 4.98 -8.02
N ILE A 5 -6.07 4.99 -6.97
CA ILE A 5 -6.12 3.96 -5.96
C ILE A 5 -7.38 3.13 -6.20
N ASP A 6 -7.31 1.82 -6.03
CA ASP A 6 -8.51 0.98 -6.12
C ASP A 6 -9.53 1.34 -5.03
N ILE A 7 -10.79 0.99 -5.23
CA ILE A 7 -11.87 1.37 -4.33
C ILE A 7 -11.71 0.79 -2.92
N GLN A 8 -11.06 -0.37 -2.78
CA GLN A 8 -10.89 -1.03 -1.50
C GLN A 8 -9.90 -0.25 -0.63
N SER A 9 -8.69 -0.02 -1.13
CA SER A 9 -7.68 0.79 -0.45
C SER A 9 -8.17 2.23 -0.22
N SER A 10 -8.93 2.80 -1.15
CA SER A 10 -9.51 4.14 -0.99
C SER A 10 -10.51 4.21 0.16
N ALA A 11 -11.34 3.18 0.33
CA ALA A 11 -12.31 3.11 1.41
C ALA A 11 -11.63 2.90 2.77
N GLU A 12 -10.58 2.08 2.82
CA GLU A 12 -9.73 1.88 4.00
C GLU A 12 -9.10 3.19 4.47
N LEU A 13 -8.51 3.98 3.55
CA LEU A 13 -7.95 5.30 3.86
C LEU A 13 -8.98 6.27 4.43
N LEU A 14 -10.23 6.19 3.97
CA LEU A 14 -11.33 7.02 4.42
C LEU A 14 -12.05 6.46 5.67
N GLY A 15 -11.63 5.30 6.18
CA GLY A 15 -12.24 4.65 7.33
C GLY A 15 -13.68 4.17 7.08
N THR A 16 -13.98 3.74 5.86
CA THR A 16 -15.32 3.31 5.43
C THR A 16 -15.28 1.99 4.64
N SER A 17 -16.45 1.43 4.31
CA SER A 17 -16.57 0.27 3.41
C SER A 17 -16.57 0.71 1.93
N PRO A 18 -16.07 -0.11 0.99
CA PRO A 18 -16.12 0.18 -0.44
C PRO A 18 -17.53 0.51 -0.97
N GLU A 19 -18.56 -0.20 -0.49
CA GLU A 19 -19.95 -0.01 -0.90
C GLU A 19 -20.46 1.36 -0.45
N SER A 20 -20.28 1.68 0.83
CA SER A 20 -20.66 3.00 1.38
C SER A 20 -19.93 4.14 0.68
N PHE A 21 -18.66 3.95 0.30
CA PHE A 21 -17.92 4.97 -0.43
C PHE A 21 -18.46 5.15 -1.85
N LEU A 22 -18.78 4.07 -2.56
CA LEU A 22 -19.39 4.14 -3.90
C LEU A 22 -20.78 4.79 -3.86
N GLU A 23 -21.60 4.47 -2.85
CA GLU A 23 -22.90 5.11 -2.65
C GLU A 23 -22.76 6.61 -2.38
N PHE A 24 -21.83 6.98 -1.51
CA PHE A 24 -21.48 8.37 -1.25
C PHE A 24 -21.01 9.08 -2.53
N ALA A 25 -20.09 8.46 -3.27
CA ALA A 25 -19.53 9.02 -4.50
C ALA A 25 -20.60 9.22 -5.58
N ALA A 26 -21.55 8.28 -5.70
CA ALA A 26 -22.68 8.39 -6.60
C ALA A 26 -23.66 9.50 -6.18
N ARG A 27 -23.96 9.60 -4.88
CA ARG A 27 -24.88 10.61 -4.32
C ARG A 27 -24.32 12.03 -4.47
N GLU A 28 -23.08 12.24 -4.08
CA GLU A 28 -22.40 13.55 -4.11
C GLU A 28 -21.82 13.89 -5.49
N LYS A 29 -21.92 12.97 -6.46
CA LYS A 29 -21.37 13.09 -7.82
C LYS A 29 -19.88 13.45 -7.80
N ILE A 30 -19.13 12.68 -7.01
CA ILE A 30 -17.70 12.92 -6.83
C ILE A 30 -16.96 12.75 -8.16
N GLU A 31 -16.21 13.80 -8.53
CA GLU A 31 -15.33 13.78 -9.69
C GLU A 31 -14.07 12.95 -9.39
N GLY A 32 -13.49 12.34 -10.43
CA GLY A 32 -12.26 11.53 -10.30
C GLY A 32 -12.49 10.10 -9.83
N LEU A 33 -13.74 9.62 -9.81
CA LEU A 33 -14.06 8.19 -9.77
C LEU A 33 -14.03 7.63 -11.20
N ILE A 34 -13.18 6.64 -11.45
CA ILE A 34 -12.90 6.10 -12.78
C ILE A 34 -13.08 4.58 -12.75
N LYS A 35 -13.75 4.02 -13.75
CA LYS A 35 -13.83 2.58 -13.93
C LYS A 35 -12.75 2.12 -14.90
N LEU A 36 -11.77 1.34 -14.42
CA LEU A 36 -10.66 0.81 -15.22
C LEU A 36 -10.65 -0.71 -15.10
N ASN A 37 -10.67 -1.41 -16.25
CA ASN A 37 -10.67 -2.88 -16.32
C ASN A 37 -11.82 -3.57 -15.55
N GLY A 38 -12.94 -2.88 -15.32
CA GLY A 38 -14.07 -3.40 -14.55
C GLY A 38 -14.10 -2.94 -13.10
N ASP A 39 -12.98 -2.44 -12.58
CA ASP A 39 -12.82 -2.03 -11.18
C ASP A 39 -12.94 -0.52 -11.03
N TRP A 40 -13.58 -0.11 -9.93
CA TRP A 40 -13.63 1.30 -9.55
C TRP A 40 -12.31 1.72 -8.92
N ARG A 41 -11.83 2.87 -9.36
CA ARG A 41 -10.62 3.51 -8.85
C ARG A 41 -10.87 4.99 -8.61
N VAL A 42 -10.15 5.56 -7.66
CA VAL A 42 -10.30 6.95 -7.25
C VAL A 42 -9.00 7.68 -7.51
N SER A 43 -9.10 8.84 -8.14
CA SER A 43 -7.98 9.76 -8.35
C SER A 43 -7.38 10.18 -7.01
N ILE A 44 -6.05 10.20 -6.93
CA ILE A 44 -5.33 10.69 -5.74
C ILE A 44 -5.71 12.14 -5.42
N PHE A 45 -5.94 12.98 -6.44
CA PHE A 45 -6.37 14.37 -6.23
C PHE A 45 -7.74 14.46 -5.55
N THR A 46 -8.64 13.55 -5.89
CA THR A 46 -9.96 13.47 -5.26
C THR A 46 -9.85 12.99 -3.82
N LEU A 47 -9.04 11.96 -3.56
CA LEU A 47 -8.81 11.46 -2.21
C LEU A 47 -8.14 12.50 -1.32
N ALA A 48 -7.13 13.21 -1.83
CA ALA A 48 -6.48 14.29 -1.12
C ALA A 48 -7.48 15.37 -0.70
N LYS A 49 -8.39 15.76 -1.61
CA LYS A 49 -9.47 16.70 -1.31
C LYS A 49 -10.44 16.18 -0.24
N LEU A 50 -10.78 14.89 -0.26
CA LEU A 50 -11.67 14.28 0.73
C LEU A 50 -11.03 14.18 2.13
N LEU A 51 -9.73 13.95 2.18
CA LEU A 51 -8.94 13.85 3.40
C LEU A 51 -8.41 15.20 3.91
N ASP A 52 -8.76 16.30 3.22
CA ASP A 52 -8.25 17.65 3.50
C ASP A 52 -6.71 17.72 3.58
N THR A 53 -6.05 17.04 2.64
CA THR A 53 -4.59 16.97 2.52
C THR A 53 -4.12 17.31 1.11
N SER A 54 -2.81 17.41 0.91
CA SER A 54 -2.22 17.60 -0.42
C SER A 54 -1.98 16.25 -1.12
N PRO A 55 -2.08 16.18 -2.46
CA PRO A 55 -1.75 14.98 -3.23
C PRO A 55 -0.32 14.48 -2.97
N GLU A 56 0.63 15.39 -2.75
CA GLU A 56 2.03 15.07 -2.47
C GLU A 56 2.19 14.37 -1.13
N ILE A 57 1.55 14.89 -0.08
CA ILE A 57 1.56 14.27 1.25
C ILE A 57 0.89 12.89 1.21
N LEU A 58 -0.22 12.78 0.47
CA LEU A 58 -0.90 11.50 0.32
C LEU A 58 -0.04 10.49 -0.45
N LEU A 59 0.68 10.91 -1.49
CA LEU A 59 1.60 10.05 -2.23
C LEU A 59 2.76 9.57 -1.35
N GLU A 60 3.38 10.46 -0.59
CA GLU A 60 4.44 10.12 0.36
C GLU A 60 3.98 9.06 1.36
N LEU A 61 2.78 9.23 1.93
CA LEU A 61 2.21 8.28 2.89
C LEU A 61 1.92 6.90 2.27
N LEU A 62 1.49 6.86 1.00
CA LEU A 62 1.24 5.62 0.28
C LEU A 62 2.54 4.89 -0.10
N GLU A 63 3.56 5.66 -0.49
CA GLU A 63 4.89 5.13 -0.77
C GLU A 63 5.51 4.54 0.50
N ASP A 64 5.45 5.26 1.62
CA ASP A 64 5.92 4.78 2.92
C ASP A 64 5.20 3.51 3.36
N HIS A 65 3.88 3.45 3.20
CA HIS A 65 3.10 2.25 3.54
C HIS A 65 3.47 1.05 2.64
N ALA A 66 3.64 1.26 1.33
CA ALA A 66 4.03 0.21 0.41
C ALA A 66 5.44 -0.32 0.73
N LEU A 67 6.38 0.57 1.07
CA LEU A 67 7.74 0.20 1.50
C LEU A 67 7.73 -0.54 2.84
N GLY A 68 6.89 -0.12 3.78
CA GLY A 68 6.71 -0.79 5.08
C GLY A 68 6.24 -2.24 4.91
N GLN A 69 5.25 -2.48 4.05
CA GLN A 69 4.77 -3.84 3.77
C GLN A 69 5.86 -4.73 3.14
N GLN A 70 6.70 -4.18 2.27
CA GLN A 70 7.82 -4.93 1.69
C GLN A 70 8.89 -5.29 2.73
N LEU A 71 9.13 -4.43 3.71
CA LEU A 71 10.06 -4.73 4.81
C LEU A 71 9.51 -5.81 5.75
N ASP A 72 8.22 -5.75 6.08
CA ASP A 72 7.55 -6.77 6.90
C ASP A 72 7.56 -8.15 6.22
N GLU A 73 7.45 -8.21 4.89
CA GLU A 73 7.56 -9.46 4.11
C GLU A 73 8.99 -10.06 4.16
N ILE A 74 10.04 -9.23 4.21
CA ILE A 74 11.44 -9.68 4.28
C ILE A 74 11.79 -10.20 5.68
N ASP A 75 11.28 -9.59 6.74
CA ASP A 75 11.56 -9.99 8.13
C ASP A 75 10.96 -11.39 8.45
N THR A 76 9.96 -11.83 7.69
CA THR A 76 9.43 -13.20 7.74
C THR A 76 10.29 -14.26 7.03
N ASP A 77 11.17 -13.87 6.09
CA ASP A 77 12.03 -14.81 5.36
C ASP A 77 13.43 -14.96 6.00
N GLU A 78 13.91 -13.97 6.76
CA GLU A 78 15.26 -14.00 7.36
C GLU A 78 15.38 -14.82 8.66
N PHE A 79 14.26 -15.16 9.31
CA PHE A 79 14.28 -15.91 10.57
C PHE A 79 14.64 -17.40 10.42
N PHE A 80 14.79 -17.92 9.19
CA PHE A 80 15.16 -19.31 8.93
C PHE A 80 16.64 -19.54 8.58
N GLU A 81 17.49 -18.51 8.45
CA GLU A 81 18.90 -18.68 8.04
C GLU A 81 19.96 -18.34 9.10
N ALA A 82 19.56 -17.83 10.28
CA ALA A 82 20.53 -17.49 11.33
C ALA A 82 21.29 -18.72 11.88
N GLU A 83 20.64 -19.89 11.93
CA GLU A 83 21.26 -21.13 12.41
C GLU A 83 22.15 -21.80 11.33
N ALA A 84 21.86 -21.56 10.04
CA ALA A 84 22.65 -22.06 8.91
C ALA A 84 23.92 -21.23 8.67
N GLY A 85 23.85 -19.90 8.83
CA GLY A 85 25.00 -19.00 8.65
C GLY A 85 26.15 -19.25 9.64
N ALA A 86 25.82 -19.60 10.88
CA ALA A 86 26.82 -19.91 11.91
C ALA A 86 27.63 -21.18 11.59
N GLN A 87 27.00 -22.20 11.01
CA GLN A 87 27.68 -23.45 10.65
C GLN A 87 28.62 -23.27 9.45
N ILE A 88 28.21 -22.49 8.44
CA ILE A 88 29.04 -22.18 7.27
C ILE A 88 30.28 -21.37 7.68
N TYR A 89 30.12 -20.40 8.59
CA TYR A 89 31.26 -19.62 9.08
C TYR A 89 32.25 -20.47 9.88
N GLN A 90 31.76 -21.44 10.66
CA GLN A 90 32.62 -22.37 11.39
C GLN A 90 33.38 -23.32 10.45
N SER A 91 32.77 -23.79 9.35
CA SER A 91 33.47 -24.65 8.39
C SER A 91 34.63 -23.94 7.70
N TYR A 92 34.49 -22.63 7.40
CA TYR A 92 35.59 -21.85 6.82
C TYR A 92 36.76 -21.61 7.78
N LEU A 93 36.49 -21.49 9.09
CA LEU A 93 37.53 -21.32 10.11
C LEU A 93 38.27 -22.62 10.44
N SER A 94 37.66 -23.79 10.21
CA SER A 94 38.29 -25.10 10.42
C SER A 94 39.14 -25.60 9.26
N GLU A 95 39.17 -24.90 8.12
CA GLU A 95 39.97 -25.25 6.94
C GLU A 95 41.25 -24.38 6.76
N SER A 96 41.62 -23.54 7.75
CA SER A 96 42.95 -22.87 7.85
C SER A 96 43.78 -23.42 8.99
#